data_AF-A0AAV0I1H1-F1
#
_entry.id   AF-A0AAV0I1H1-F1
#
_cell.length_a   1.000
_cell.length_b   1.000
_cell.length_c   1.000
_cell.angle_alpha   90.00
_cell.angle_beta   90.00
_cell.angle_gamma   90.00
#
_symmetry.space_group_name_H-M   'P 1'
#
loop_
_entity.id
_entity.type
_entity.pdbx_description
1 polymer ?
#
loop_
_entity_poly.entity_id
_entity_poly.type
_entity_poly.pdbx_seq_one_letter_code
_entity_poly.pdbx_strand_id
1 'polypeptide(L)'
;SRSWFCCSVILFPIAITFYVTWWFIHFVDGFFSPIYAQLGINIFGLGFVTSITFIFVVGVFMSSWLGASVLSLGEWFIKRMPFVRHIYNASKQIGAAISPDQNTQAFKEVAIIRHPRIGEYAFGFITSSVTLQNYAGDEELCCVYVPTNHLYIGDIFLVSTKDVIRPNLSVREGIEIVVSGGMSMPQILSTLDSHVTVDRNRLSRS
;
A
#
# COMPACT_ATOMS: atom_id res chain seq x y z
N SER A 1 32.42 16.29 10.31
CA SER A 1 32.16 15.07 9.52
C SER A 1 30.67 14.69 9.49
N ARG A 2 29.97 14.50 10.62
CA ARG A 2 28.55 14.05 10.67
C ARG A 2 27.52 14.96 9.94
N SER A 3 27.71 16.28 9.84
CA SER A 3 26.74 17.16 9.16
C SER A 3 26.72 17.00 7.63
N TRP A 4 27.89 16.74 7.01
CA TRP A 4 28.01 16.58 5.55
C TRP A 4 27.33 15.30 5.05
N PHE A 5 27.42 14.22 5.83
CA PHE A 5 26.71 12.96 5.53
C PHE A 5 25.19 13.11 5.66
N CYS A 6 24.68 13.81 6.69
CA CYS A 6 23.24 14.04 6.82
C CYS A 6 22.67 14.89 5.67
N CYS A 7 23.38 15.95 5.25
CA CYS A 7 22.96 16.73 4.08
C CYS A 7 22.89 15.86 2.80
N SER A 8 23.84 14.95 2.62
CA SER A 8 23.84 14.04 1.46
C SER A 8 22.68 13.05 1.48
N VAL A 9 22.32 12.50 2.64
CA VAL A 9 21.20 11.55 2.78
C VAL A 9 19.85 12.23 2.56
N ILE A 10 19.71 13.49 2.99
CA ILE A 10 18.47 14.27 2.80
C ILE A 10 18.35 14.79 1.36
N LEU A 11 19.46 15.16 0.72
CA LEU A 11 19.46 15.63 -0.67
C LEU A 11 19.24 14.51 -1.68
N PHE A 12 19.61 13.27 -1.35
CA PHE A 12 19.46 12.12 -2.25
C PHE A 12 18.02 11.94 -2.79
N PRO A 13 16.96 11.87 -1.96
CA PRO A 13 15.60 11.74 -2.46
C PRO A 13 15.16 12.97 -3.28
N ILE A 14 15.59 14.18 -2.92
CA ILE A 14 15.27 15.41 -3.66
C ILE A 14 15.96 15.42 -5.04
N ALA A 15 17.22 14.99 -5.10
CA ALA A 15 17.96 14.87 -6.34
C ALA A 15 17.35 13.80 -7.25
N ILE A 16 16.92 12.67 -6.68
CA ILE A 16 16.22 11.62 -7.43
C ILE A 16 14.91 12.13 -7.99
N THR A 17 14.06 12.78 -7.19
CA THR A 17 12.77 13.30 -7.68
C THR A 17 12.98 14.33 -8.78
N PHE A 18 13.97 15.22 -8.64
CA PHE A 18 14.33 16.18 -9.68
C PHE A 18 14.83 15.49 -10.95
N TYR A 19 15.74 14.52 -10.83
CA TYR A 19 16.29 13.76 -11.95
C TYR A 19 15.19 12.99 -12.71
N VAL A 20 14.32 12.29 -11.99
CA VAL A 20 13.21 11.52 -12.59
C VAL A 20 12.23 12.45 -13.29
N THR A 21 11.87 13.57 -12.66
CA THR A 21 10.96 14.58 -13.26
C THR A 21 11.58 15.18 -14.52
N TRP A 22 12.85 15.56 -14.47
CA TRP A 22 13.58 16.10 -15.60
C TRP A 22 13.67 15.09 -16.76
N TRP A 23 14.03 13.84 -16.46
CA TRP A 23 14.09 12.76 -17.43
C TRP A 23 12.73 12.52 -18.11
N PHE A 24 11.65 12.51 -17.34
CA PHE A 24 10.30 12.29 -17.85
C PHE A 24 9.85 13.42 -18.79
N ILE A 25 10.06 14.68 -18.41
CA ILE A 25 9.73 15.84 -19.26
C ILE A 25 10.48 15.75 -20.59
N HIS A 26 11.78 15.45 -20.55
CA HIS A 26 12.58 15.28 -21.78
C HIS A 26 12.13 14.11 -22.66
N PHE A 27 11.69 13.00 -22.05
CA PHE A 27 11.14 11.88 -22.79
C PHE A 27 9.87 12.25 -23.54
N VAL A 28 8.94 12.93 -22.86
CA VAL A 28 7.68 13.42 -23.47
C VAL A 28 7.99 14.47 -24.54
N ASP A 29 8.85 15.44 -24.24
CA ASP A 29 9.27 16.47 -25.19
C ASP A 29 9.91 15.85 -26.43
N GLY A 30 10.74 14.81 -26.28
CA GLY A 30 11.32 14.09 -27.42
C GLY A 30 10.26 13.39 -28.28
N PHE A 31 9.25 12.78 -27.65
CA PHE A 31 8.16 12.09 -28.36
C PHE A 31 7.26 13.07 -29.14
N PHE A 32 6.98 14.25 -28.57
CA PHE A 32 6.10 15.26 -29.17
C PHE A 32 6.83 16.38 -29.92
N SER A 33 8.17 16.45 -29.86
CA SER A 33 9.03 17.36 -30.63
C SER A 33 8.64 17.50 -32.11
N PRO A 34 8.40 16.41 -32.87
CA PRO A 34 7.99 16.53 -34.27
C PRO A 34 6.63 17.23 -34.45
N ILE A 35 5.72 17.08 -33.49
CA ILE A 35 4.41 17.73 -33.50
C ILE A 35 4.55 19.23 -33.18
N TYR A 36 5.39 19.60 -32.20
CA TYR A 36 5.65 21.02 -31.87
C TYR A 36 6.32 21.77 -33.02
N ALA A 37 7.27 21.13 -33.71
CA ALA A 37 7.94 21.69 -34.87
C ALA A 37 6.96 21.98 -36.02
N GLN A 38 5.97 21.10 -36.21
CA GLN A 38 4.96 21.25 -37.26
C GLN A 38 3.90 22.32 -36.92
N LEU A 39 3.62 22.55 -35.63
CA LEU A 39 2.75 23.63 -35.15
C LEU A 39 3.46 24.99 -34.94
N GLY A 40 4.80 25.03 -34.99
CA GLY A 40 5.59 26.26 -34.83
C GLY A 40 5.62 26.81 -33.39
N ILE A 41 5.36 25.98 -32.38
CA ILE A 41 5.25 26.40 -30.97
C ILE A 41 6.54 26.04 -30.23
N ASN A 42 7.36 27.05 -29.89
CA ASN A 42 8.55 26.90 -29.04
C ASN A 42 8.39 27.77 -27.78
N ILE A 43 7.53 27.35 -26.86
CA ILE A 43 7.30 28.04 -25.59
C ILE A 43 7.99 27.27 -24.47
N PHE A 44 8.77 27.98 -23.65
CA PHE A 44 9.38 27.42 -22.45
C PHE A 44 8.29 26.90 -21.49
N GLY A 45 8.36 25.63 -21.09
CA GLY A 45 7.36 24.97 -20.23
C GLY A 45 6.27 24.18 -20.97
N LEU A 46 6.27 24.15 -22.32
CA LEU A 46 5.34 23.35 -23.11
C LEU A 46 5.44 21.86 -22.79
N GLY A 47 6.66 21.35 -22.53
CA GLY A 47 6.89 19.96 -22.14
C GLY A 47 6.20 19.55 -20.85
N PHE A 48 6.13 20.46 -19.87
CA PHE A 48 5.43 20.20 -18.63
C PHE A 48 3.91 20.12 -18.84
N VAL A 49 3.34 21.08 -19.57
CA VAL A 49 1.90 21.12 -19.87
C VAL A 49 1.48 19.88 -20.66
N THR A 50 2.24 19.55 -21.69
CA THR A 50 1.96 18.41 -22.57
C THR A 50 2.17 17.08 -21.87
N SER A 51 3.14 16.97 -20.96
CA SER A 51 3.28 15.83 -20.05
C SER A 51 2.03 15.61 -19.19
N ILE A 52 1.49 16.67 -18.58
CA ILE A 52 0.26 16.58 -17.79
C ILE A 52 -0.92 16.17 -18.67
N THR A 53 -1.09 16.80 -19.82
CA THR A 53 -2.15 16.46 -20.77
C THR A 53 -2.02 15.02 -21.26
N PHE A 54 -0.79 14.57 -21.54
CA PHE A 54 -0.52 13.20 -21.98
C PHE A 54 -0.88 12.19 -20.90
N ILE A 55 -0.44 12.39 -19.66
CA ILE A 55 -0.81 11.53 -18.53
C ILE A 55 -2.33 11.47 -18.37
N PHE A 56 -3.01 12.61 -18.48
CA PHE A 56 -4.47 12.67 -18.38
C PHE A 56 -5.16 11.87 -19.50
N VAL A 57 -4.75 12.08 -20.75
CA VAL A 57 -5.31 11.37 -21.91
C VAL A 57 -5.04 9.87 -21.82
N VAL A 58 -3.82 9.47 -21.45
CA VAL A 58 -3.48 8.06 -21.23
C VAL A 58 -4.32 7.48 -20.09
N GLY A 59 -4.52 8.22 -19.00
CA GLY A 59 -5.38 7.80 -17.89
C GLY A 59 -6.83 7.55 -18.33
N VAL A 60 -7.42 8.48 -19.07
CA VAL A 60 -8.78 8.34 -19.62
C VAL A 60 -8.86 7.19 -20.62
N PHE A 61 -7.84 7.04 -21.47
CA PHE A 61 -7.75 5.94 -22.42
C PHE A 61 -7.67 4.57 -21.72
N MET A 62 -6.86 4.47 -20.66
CA MET A 62 -6.73 3.24 -19.86
C MET A 62 -8.00 2.89 -19.09
N SER A 63 -8.80 3.89 -18.70
CA SER A 63 -10.13 3.70 -18.08
C SER A 63 -11.20 3.26 -19.09
N SER A 64 -10.94 3.41 -20.39
CA SER A 64 -11.88 3.03 -21.45
C SER A 64 -11.78 1.54 -21.81
N TRP A 65 -12.83 0.99 -22.42
CA TRP A 65 -12.88 -0.43 -22.84
C TRP A 65 -11.72 -0.85 -23.78
N LEU A 66 -11.26 0.06 -24.64
CA LEU A 66 -10.08 -0.18 -25.48
C LEU A 66 -8.79 -0.31 -24.65
N GLY A 67 -8.59 0.55 -23.65
CA GLY A 67 -7.46 0.47 -22.74
C GLY A 67 -7.44 -0.85 -21.97
N ALA A 68 -8.58 -1.26 -21.43
CA ALA A 68 -8.74 -2.55 -20.77
C ALA A 68 -8.40 -3.74 -21.71
N SER A 69 -8.82 -3.66 -22.98
CA SER A 69 -8.54 -4.68 -23.98
C SER A 69 -7.04 -4.78 -24.32
N VAL A 70 -6.37 -3.64 -24.54
CA VAL A 70 -4.92 -3.59 -24.81
C VAL A 70 -4.11 -4.10 -23.62
N LEU A 71 -4.48 -3.71 -22.39
CA LEU A 71 -3.86 -4.21 -21.16
C LEU A 71 -4.01 -5.72 -21.04
N SER A 72 -5.20 -6.27 -21.31
CA SER A 72 -5.43 -7.72 -21.24
C SER A 72 -4.59 -8.51 -22.23
N LEU A 73 -4.35 -7.94 -23.43
CA LEU A 73 -3.51 -8.55 -24.46
C LEU A 73 -2.02 -8.51 -24.07
N GLY A 74 -1.56 -7.39 -23.52
CA GLY A 74 -0.19 -7.27 -22.98
C GLY A 74 0.04 -8.24 -21.82
N GLU A 75 -0.94 -8.39 -20.93
CA GLU A 75 -0.90 -9.38 -19.84
C GLU A 75 -0.79 -10.81 -20.36
N TRP A 76 -1.54 -11.14 -21.40
CA TRP A 76 -1.47 -12.47 -22.01
C TRP A 76 -0.07 -12.76 -22.55
N PHE A 77 0.57 -11.77 -23.17
CA PHE A 77 1.94 -11.88 -23.68
C PHE A 77 2.96 -12.08 -22.55
N ILE A 78 2.88 -11.27 -21.49
CA ILE A 78 3.78 -11.35 -20.33
C ILE A 78 3.63 -12.70 -19.59
N LYS A 79 2.40 -13.20 -19.46
CA LYS A 79 2.12 -14.51 -18.81
C LYS A 79 2.69 -15.70 -19.58
N ARG A 80 3.07 -15.52 -20.85
CA ARG A 80 3.73 -16.54 -21.68
C ARG A 80 5.23 -16.67 -21.38
N MET A 81 5.84 -15.66 -20.75
CA MET A 81 7.26 -15.67 -20.40
C MET A 81 7.48 -16.22 -18.99
N PRO A 82 8.17 -17.37 -18.82
CA PRO A 82 8.24 -18.08 -17.54
C PRO A 82 8.89 -17.27 -16.41
N PHE A 83 9.86 -16.41 -16.68
CA PHE A 83 10.52 -15.59 -15.66
C PHE A 83 9.79 -14.26 -15.38
N VAL A 84 9.33 -13.57 -16.43
CA VAL A 84 8.70 -12.24 -16.31
C VAL A 84 7.32 -12.35 -15.64
N ARG A 85 6.62 -13.47 -15.83
CA ARG A 85 5.31 -13.72 -15.20
C ARG A 85 5.34 -13.62 -13.68
N HIS A 86 6.39 -14.12 -13.02
CA HIS A 86 6.49 -14.08 -11.56
C HIS A 86 6.62 -12.64 -11.04
N ILE A 87 7.49 -11.85 -11.67
CA ILE A 87 7.71 -10.45 -11.33
C ILE A 87 6.43 -9.62 -11.59
N TYR A 88 5.83 -9.80 -12.76
CA TYR A 88 4.60 -9.10 -13.13
C TYR A 88 3.43 -9.41 -12.19
N ASN A 89 3.25 -10.68 -11.81
CA ASN A 89 2.20 -11.07 -10.88
C ASN A 89 2.41 -10.47 -9.49
N ALA A 90 3.66 -10.44 -8.99
CA ALA A 90 3.97 -9.80 -7.71
C ALA A 90 3.70 -8.29 -7.75
N SER A 91 4.14 -7.60 -8.80
CA SER A 91 3.86 -6.16 -8.99
C SER A 91 2.36 -5.86 -9.11
N LYS A 92 1.61 -6.70 -9.84
CA LYS A 92 0.17 -6.56 -9.99
C LYS A 92 -0.57 -6.79 -8.67
N GLN A 93 -0.11 -7.73 -7.84
CA GLN A 93 -0.69 -7.98 -6.52
C GLN A 93 -0.53 -6.77 -5.59
N ILE A 94 0.64 -6.15 -5.58
CA ILE A 94 0.90 -4.91 -4.83
C ILE A 94 0.02 -3.78 -5.37
N GLY A 95 -0.05 -3.64 -6.70
CA GLY A 95 -0.90 -2.64 -7.37
C GLY A 95 -2.40 -2.81 -7.11
N ALA A 96 -2.87 -4.05 -7.03
CA ALA A 96 -4.27 -4.35 -6.70
C ALA A 96 -4.59 -4.00 -5.23
N ALA A 97 -3.63 -4.16 -4.31
CA ALA A 97 -3.81 -3.80 -2.91
C ALA A 97 -3.95 -2.28 -2.67
N ILE A 98 -3.49 -1.44 -3.61
CA ILE A 98 -3.58 0.03 -3.54
C ILE A 98 -4.72 0.62 -4.40
N SER A 99 -5.41 -0.19 -5.21
CA SER A 99 -6.50 0.31 -6.07
C SER A 99 -7.78 0.59 -5.25
N PRO A 100 -8.40 1.78 -5.38
CA PRO A 100 -9.62 2.12 -4.64
C PRO A 100 -10.87 1.34 -5.08
N ASP A 101 -10.87 0.83 -6.33
CA ASP A 101 -12.11 0.46 -7.05
C ASP A 101 -12.34 -1.06 -7.15
N GLN A 102 -11.33 -1.88 -6.82
CA GLN A 102 -11.55 -3.31 -6.58
C GLN A 102 -11.84 -3.51 -5.11
N ASN A 103 -13.11 -3.39 -4.75
CA ASN A 103 -13.78 -4.02 -3.62
C ASN A 103 -12.82 -4.40 -2.47
N THR A 104 -12.69 -3.50 -1.49
CA THR A 104 -12.29 -3.72 -0.09
C THR A 104 -11.83 -5.14 0.24
N GLN A 105 -10.66 -5.29 0.88
CA GLN A 105 -10.21 -6.45 1.68
C GLN A 105 -8.98 -7.27 1.19
N ALA A 106 -7.92 -6.64 0.65
CA ALA A 106 -6.59 -7.26 0.79
C ALA A 106 -6.10 -7.14 2.25
N PHE A 107 -6.33 -5.97 2.86
CA PHE A 107 -6.18 -5.70 4.29
C PHE A 107 -7.44 -4.95 4.74
N LYS A 108 -8.36 -5.66 5.40
CA LYS A 108 -9.62 -5.10 5.89
C LYS A 108 -9.37 -4.05 6.96
N GLU A 109 -8.53 -4.43 7.92
CA GLU A 109 -8.37 -3.74 9.19
C GLU A 109 -6.99 -4.07 9.78
N VAL A 110 -6.50 -3.20 10.66
CA VAL A 110 -5.33 -3.48 11.49
C VAL A 110 -5.74 -4.45 12.60
N ALA A 111 -4.87 -5.40 12.94
CA ALA A 111 -5.09 -6.35 14.01
C ALA A 111 -3.85 -6.47 14.89
N ILE A 112 -4.10 -6.68 16.18
CA ILE A 112 -3.10 -7.08 17.15
C ILE A 112 -3.51 -8.46 17.66
N ILE A 113 -2.59 -9.42 17.58
CA ILE A 113 -2.82 -10.80 18.02
C ILE A 113 -1.81 -11.16 19.12
N ARG A 114 -2.17 -12.11 19.99
CA ARG A 114 -1.23 -12.66 20.96
C ARG A 114 -0.21 -13.54 20.23
N HIS A 115 1.07 -13.29 20.43
CA HIS A 115 2.16 -14.09 19.90
C HIS A 115 2.49 -15.24 20.90
N PRO A 116 3.06 -16.39 20.48
CA PRO A 116 3.28 -17.58 21.32
C PRO A 116 3.89 -17.36 22.71
N ARG A 117 4.61 -16.27 22.95
CA ARG A 117 5.10 -15.93 24.30
C ARG A 117 4.09 -15.05 25.05
N ILE A 118 3.84 -15.41 26.30
CA ILE A 118 2.99 -14.62 27.19
C ILE A 118 3.56 -13.20 27.31
N GLY A 119 2.73 -12.19 27.05
CA GLY A 119 3.11 -10.78 27.05
C GLY A 119 3.67 -10.27 25.72
N GLU A 120 3.79 -11.12 24.70
CA GLU A 120 4.20 -10.73 23.35
C GLU A 120 2.96 -10.58 22.46
N TYR A 121 2.92 -9.50 21.69
CA TYR A 121 1.85 -9.19 20.76
C TYR A 121 2.43 -8.98 19.37
N ALA A 122 1.76 -9.51 18.36
CA ALA A 122 2.11 -9.30 16.96
C ALA A 122 1.17 -8.26 16.35
N PHE A 123 1.74 -7.32 15.62
CA PHE A 123 1.01 -6.33 14.84
C PHE A 123 0.85 -6.85 13.41
N GLY A 124 -0.35 -6.80 12.87
CA GLY A 124 -0.65 -7.31 11.55
C GLY A 124 -1.92 -6.72 10.97
N PHE A 125 -2.40 -7.35 9.90
CA PHE A 125 -3.56 -6.89 9.17
C PHE A 125 -4.50 -8.06 8.91
N ILE A 126 -5.79 -7.86 9.16
CA ILE A 126 -6.82 -8.82 8.79
C ILE A 126 -6.93 -8.80 7.27
N THR A 127 -6.69 -9.93 6.61
CA THR A 127 -6.76 -10.05 5.15
C THR A 127 -8.08 -10.67 4.72
N SER A 128 -8.49 -11.74 5.39
CA SER A 128 -9.72 -12.49 5.11
C SER A 128 -10.36 -13.01 6.40
N SER A 129 -11.60 -13.47 6.28
CA SER A 129 -12.33 -14.15 7.36
C SER A 129 -12.75 -15.50 6.79
N VAL A 130 -12.52 -16.58 7.55
CA VAL A 130 -12.79 -17.95 7.13
C VAL A 130 -13.56 -18.66 8.23
N THR A 131 -14.51 -19.51 7.85
CA THR A 131 -15.24 -20.35 8.80
C THR A 131 -14.65 -21.75 8.74
N LEU A 132 -14.04 -22.20 9.83
CA LEU A 132 -13.54 -23.55 9.98
C LEU A 132 -14.70 -24.46 10.40
N GLN A 133 -15.14 -25.33 9.51
CA GLN A 133 -16.15 -26.33 9.82
C GLN A 133 -15.51 -27.47 10.59
N ASN A 134 -15.98 -27.72 11.81
CA ASN A 134 -15.53 -28.82 12.63
C ASN A 134 -16.74 -29.65 13.11
N TYR A 135 -16.51 -30.92 13.45
CA TYR A 135 -17.56 -31.83 13.95
C TYR A 135 -18.25 -31.33 15.23
N ALA A 136 -17.60 -30.42 15.97
CA ALA A 136 -18.12 -29.81 17.20
C ALA A 136 -18.83 -28.47 16.99
N GLY A 137 -18.83 -27.92 15.77
CA GLY A 137 -19.40 -26.62 15.43
C GLY A 137 -18.50 -25.81 14.49
N ASP A 138 -19.11 -24.82 13.84
CA ASP A 138 -18.41 -23.88 12.95
C ASP A 138 -17.70 -22.80 13.79
N GLU A 139 -16.41 -22.58 13.50
CA GLU A 139 -15.60 -21.56 14.15
C GLU A 139 -15.21 -20.46 13.16
N GLU A 140 -15.56 -19.21 13.47
CA GLU A 140 -15.13 -18.05 12.68
C GLU A 140 -13.70 -17.63 13.04
N LEU A 141 -12.82 -17.69 12.06
CA LEU A 141 -11.42 -17.32 12.16
C LEU A 141 -11.13 -16.10 11.27
N CYS A 142 -10.26 -15.23 11.77
CA CYS A 142 -9.67 -14.13 11.02
C CYS A 142 -8.28 -14.54 10.54
N CYS A 143 -8.00 -14.32 9.26
CA CYS A 143 -6.69 -14.50 8.67
C CYS A 143 -5.87 -13.22 8.87
N VAL A 144 -4.90 -13.26 9.78
CA VAL A 144 -4.06 -12.13 10.14
C VAL A 144 -2.68 -12.29 9.50
N TYR A 145 -2.33 -11.37 8.62
CA TYR A 145 -1.00 -11.26 8.04
C TYR A 145 -0.10 -10.41 8.94
N VAL A 146 0.99 -10.99 9.42
CA VAL A 146 2.00 -10.33 10.26
C VAL A 146 3.24 -10.10 9.38
N PRO A 147 3.56 -8.84 9.03
CA PRO A 147 4.72 -8.54 8.21
C PRO A 147 6.02 -8.82 8.97
N THR A 148 6.89 -9.62 8.38
CA THR A 148 8.20 -9.98 8.94
C THR A 148 9.33 -9.38 8.10
N ASN A 149 10.50 -9.15 8.70
CA ASN A 149 11.68 -8.55 8.06
C ASN A 149 12.28 -9.37 6.89
N HIS A 150 11.74 -10.56 6.61
CA HIS A 150 12.13 -11.36 5.45
C HIS A 150 11.40 -10.81 4.22
N LEU A 151 12.18 -10.29 3.27
CA LEU A 151 11.81 -9.43 2.14
C LEU A 151 10.58 -9.84 1.29
N TYR A 152 9.94 -11.00 1.51
CA TYR A 152 8.77 -11.46 0.74
C TYR A 152 7.75 -12.34 1.50
N ILE A 153 7.94 -12.67 2.78
CA ILE A 153 7.02 -13.59 3.48
C ILE A 153 6.83 -13.09 4.92
N GLY A 154 5.72 -12.38 5.15
CA GLY A 154 5.14 -12.28 6.49
C GLY A 154 4.41 -13.57 6.86
N ASP A 155 4.21 -13.78 8.14
CA ASP A 155 3.49 -14.94 8.66
C ASP A 155 1.98 -14.75 8.51
N ILE A 156 1.26 -15.85 8.30
CA ILE A 156 -0.20 -15.85 8.27
C ILE A 156 -0.71 -16.67 9.46
N PHE A 157 -1.48 -16.02 10.33
CA PHE A 157 -2.11 -16.66 11.47
C PHE A 157 -3.63 -16.72 11.28
N LEU A 158 -4.21 -17.88 11.54
CA LEU A 158 -5.66 -18.04 11.68
C LEU A 158 -5.99 -17.90 13.16
N VAL A 159 -6.68 -16.83 13.53
CA VAL A 159 -6.97 -16.49 14.92
C VAL A 159 -8.48 -16.36 15.08
N SER A 160 -9.04 -16.90 16.17
CA SER A 160 -10.46 -16.74 16.48
C SER A 160 -10.83 -15.26 16.49
N THR A 161 -11.95 -14.90 15.88
CA THR A 161 -12.40 -13.48 15.81
C THR A 161 -12.48 -12.83 17.19
N LYS A 162 -12.70 -13.61 18.25
CA LYS A 162 -12.78 -13.16 19.65
C LYS A 162 -11.43 -12.81 20.27
N ASP A 163 -10.34 -13.37 19.75
CA ASP A 163 -8.98 -13.18 20.27
C ASP A 163 -8.19 -12.10 19.49
N VAL A 164 -8.81 -11.52 18.45
CA VAL A 164 -8.23 -10.44 17.66
C VAL A 164 -8.53 -9.09 18.32
N ILE A 165 -7.47 -8.35 18.65
CA ILE A 165 -7.59 -6.99 19.19
C ILE A 165 -7.57 -6.02 18.01
N ARG A 166 -8.62 -5.20 17.86
CA ARG A 166 -8.77 -4.24 16.76
C ARG A 166 -8.42 -2.82 17.24
N PRO A 167 -7.22 -2.31 16.96
CA PRO A 167 -6.88 -0.93 17.30
C PRO A 167 -7.66 0.06 16.43
N ASN A 168 -7.91 1.26 16.96
CA ASN A 168 -8.45 2.38 16.22
C ASN A 168 -7.35 3.03 15.37
N LEU A 169 -6.89 2.29 14.37
CA LEU A 169 -5.91 2.70 13.37
C LEU A 169 -6.44 2.41 11.98
N SER A 170 -6.23 3.36 11.07
CA SER A 170 -6.44 3.12 9.66
C SER A 170 -5.39 2.15 9.11
N VAL A 171 -5.74 1.45 8.03
CA VAL A 171 -4.79 0.57 7.31
C VAL A 171 -3.55 1.35 6.86
N ARG A 172 -3.72 2.63 6.48
CA ARG A 172 -2.62 3.52 6.09
C ARG A 172 -1.63 3.76 7.23
N GLU A 173 -2.12 4.08 8.42
CA GLU A 173 -1.27 4.24 9.61
C GLU A 173 -0.57 2.93 9.96
N GLY A 174 -1.27 1.79 9.84
CA GLY A 174 -0.64 0.49 10.03
C GLY A 174 0.50 0.21 9.06
N ILE A 175 0.36 0.56 7.77
CA ILE A 175 1.43 0.44 6.78
C ILE A 175 2.62 1.34 7.15
N GLU A 176 2.36 2.58 7.59
CA GLU A 176 3.41 3.50 8.03
C GLU A 176 4.20 2.96 9.22
N ILE A 177 3.52 2.38 10.21
CA ILE A 177 4.14 1.71 11.36
C ILE A 177 5.06 0.58 10.89
N VAL A 178 4.61 -0.25 9.96
CA VAL A 178 5.41 -1.39 9.46
C VAL A 178 6.61 -0.91 8.65
N VAL A 179 6.43 0.05 7.74
CA VAL A 179 7.51 0.60 6.90
C VAL A 179 8.55 1.34 7.74
N SER A 180 8.12 2.03 8.80
CA SER A 180 9.01 2.70 9.75
C SER A 180 9.70 1.74 10.73
N GLY A 181 9.44 0.43 10.65
CA GLY A 181 9.99 -0.55 11.59
C GLY A 181 9.50 -0.35 13.03
N GLY A 182 8.28 0.19 13.19
CA GLY A 182 7.65 0.46 14.48
C GLY A 182 7.90 1.86 15.05
N MET A 183 8.72 2.70 14.40
CA MET A 183 9.04 4.04 14.91
C MET A 183 7.84 5.00 14.91
N SER A 184 6.88 4.82 14.00
CA SER A 184 5.64 5.60 13.95
C SER A 184 4.53 5.09 14.89
N MET A 185 4.81 4.14 15.79
CA MET A 185 3.80 3.58 16.69
C MET A 185 3.28 4.66 17.67
N PRO A 186 1.95 4.88 17.78
CA PRO A 186 1.39 5.82 18.73
C PRO A 186 1.63 5.37 20.18
N GLN A 187 1.74 6.34 21.09
CA GLN A 187 1.96 6.07 22.51
C GLN A 187 0.75 5.40 23.19
N ILE A 188 -0.45 5.56 22.61
CA ILE A 188 -1.70 5.00 23.13
C ILE A 188 -2.43 4.34 21.96
N LEU A 189 -2.66 3.03 22.06
CA LEU A 189 -3.53 2.27 21.17
C LEU A 189 -4.90 2.10 21.84
N SER A 190 -5.89 2.83 21.35
CA SER A 190 -7.29 2.60 21.73
C SER A 190 -7.86 1.47 20.87
N THR A 191 -8.73 0.63 21.45
CA THR A 191 -9.43 -0.42 20.70
C THR A 191 -10.82 0.07 20.31
N LEU A 192 -11.33 -0.39 19.18
CA LEU A 192 -12.67 -0.01 18.70
C LEU A 192 -13.79 -0.49 19.66
N ASP A 193 -13.53 -1.51 20.47
CA ASP A 193 -14.47 -2.05 21.47
C ASP A 193 -14.56 -1.23 22.78
N SER A 194 -13.97 -0.03 22.83
CA SER A 194 -14.04 0.83 24.02
C SER A 194 -15.39 1.57 24.17
N HIS A 195 -16.50 0.83 24.10
CA HIS A 195 -17.80 1.21 24.67
C HIS A 195 -18.08 0.45 25.98
N VAL A 196 -17.04 0.20 26.78
CA VAL A 196 -17.21 -0.07 28.21
C VAL A 196 -17.02 1.25 28.94
N THR A 197 -18.14 1.82 29.36
CA THR A 197 -18.30 2.95 30.27
C THR A 197 -17.26 2.90 31.39
N VAL A 198 -16.21 3.73 31.30
CA VAL A 198 -15.38 4.06 32.47
C VAL A 198 -16.25 4.95 33.34
N ASP A 199 -16.97 4.33 34.27
CA ASP A 199 -17.74 5.01 35.31
C ASP A 199 -16.76 5.72 36.24
N ARG A 200 -16.45 6.97 35.90
CA ARG A 200 -15.40 7.81 36.48
C ARG A 200 -15.81 8.44 37.81
N ASN A 201 -16.69 7.80 38.59
CA ASN A 201 -17.35 8.43 39.74
C ASN A 201 -17.35 7.67 41.07
N ARG A 202 -16.51 6.64 41.26
CA ARG A 202 -16.48 5.88 42.53
C ARG A 202 -15.21 5.96 43.39
N LEU A 203 -14.36 6.96 43.19
CA LEU A 203 -13.14 7.17 44.01
C LEU A 203 -13.00 8.58 44.61
N SER A 204 -14.08 9.34 44.79
CA SER A 204 -14.03 10.65 45.46
C SER A 204 -14.90 10.80 46.71
N ARG A 205 -15.47 9.72 47.26
CA ARG A 205 -16.12 9.74 48.59
C ARG A 205 -15.99 8.39 49.30
N SER A 206 -14.92 8.26 50.07
CA SER A 206 -14.83 7.46 51.30
C SER A 206 -13.70 8.03 52.15
#